data_AF-A0A6M1U5G9-F1
#
_entry.id   AF-A0A6M1U5G9-F1
#
_cell.length_a   1.000
_cell.length_b   1.000
_cell.length_c   1.000
_cell.angle_alpha   90.00
_cell.angle_beta   90.00
_cell.angle_gamma   90.00
#
_symmetry.space_group_name_H-M   'P 1'
#
loop_
_entity.id
_entity.type
_entity.pdbx_description
1 polymer ?
#
loop_
_entity_poly.entity_id
_entity_poly.type
_entity_poly.pdbx_seq_one_letter_code
_entity_poly.pdbx_strand_id
1 'polypeptide(L)'
;MTAFSPLPSQTKARVAVFIDGDHIPPSSRPSIALEAARLGSVASTQLFCDLSLRSDWAAETGIDTTHCKGRPGKNSADISLCIAALDLAYRGLATAFLIASNDRDFEPLIRHLHRIGCTAIQIRSQPATSTEAAKTMPAPQSASPPAPALAADSGSLLEKVRAAIKAHGGPDGITIAALNPLLHRQGVRISLQPEKSWRKWLQARPQHFTCDPKGPQSRVRLVR
;
A
#
# COMPACT_ATOMS: atom_id res chain seq x y z
N MET A 1 -14.83 57.21 -6.93
CA MET A 1 -13.80 56.44 -6.20
C MET A 1 -14.17 54.97 -6.31
N THR A 2 -13.61 54.27 -7.30
CA THR A 2 -13.89 52.85 -7.53
C THR A 2 -12.97 52.04 -6.63
N ALA A 3 -13.53 51.37 -5.62
CA ALA A 3 -12.77 50.52 -4.72
C ALA A 3 -12.24 49.30 -5.48
N PHE A 4 -10.91 49.13 -5.49
CA PHE A 4 -10.25 47.91 -5.92
C PHE A 4 -10.64 46.79 -4.93
N SER A 5 -11.46 45.83 -5.36
CA SER A 5 -11.58 44.56 -4.63
C SER A 5 -10.23 43.84 -4.68
N PRO A 6 -9.66 43.42 -3.53
CA PRO A 6 -8.50 42.55 -3.56
C PRO A 6 -8.89 41.22 -4.23
N LEU A 7 -8.12 40.79 -5.22
CA LEU A 7 -8.22 39.44 -5.77
C LEU A 7 -8.14 38.43 -4.62
N PRO A 8 -8.92 37.33 -4.64
CA PRO A 8 -8.77 36.28 -3.64
C PRO A 8 -7.33 35.80 -3.67
N SER A 9 -6.61 36.01 -2.57
CA SER A 9 -5.31 35.40 -2.36
C SER A 9 -5.50 33.90 -2.49
N GLN A 10 -4.83 33.29 -3.46
CA GLN A 10 -4.89 31.85 -3.68
C GLN A 10 -4.33 31.16 -2.44
N THR A 11 -5.19 30.83 -1.48
CA THR A 11 -4.79 30.20 -0.24
C THR A 11 -4.21 28.85 -0.57
N LYS A 12 -2.92 28.63 -0.25
CA LYS A 12 -2.28 27.32 -0.41
C LYS A 12 -3.15 26.24 0.24
N ALA A 13 -3.23 25.07 -0.40
CA ALA A 13 -3.98 23.94 0.16
C ALA A 13 -3.47 23.62 1.57
N ARG A 14 -4.39 23.29 2.48
CA ARG A 14 -4.06 22.88 3.85
C ARG A 14 -3.89 21.37 3.86
N VAL A 15 -2.66 20.93 4.04
CA VAL A 15 -2.25 19.54 3.87
C VAL A 15 -2.29 18.83 5.22
N ALA A 16 -3.07 17.76 5.31
CA ALA A 16 -3.00 16.81 6.41
C ALA A 16 -2.18 15.59 6.00
N VAL A 17 -1.11 15.31 6.75
CA VAL A 17 -0.20 14.19 6.52
C VAL A 17 -0.54 13.07 7.51
N PHE A 18 -0.74 11.87 6.98
CA PHE A 18 -1.05 10.66 7.75
C PHE A 18 0.02 9.60 7.48
N ILE A 19 0.69 9.16 8.54
CA ILE A 19 1.79 8.19 8.46
C ILE A 19 1.32 6.88 9.10
N ASP A 20 1.32 5.82 8.30
CA ASP A 20 1.17 4.45 8.75
C ASP A 20 2.51 3.95 9.27
N GLY A 21 2.74 4.16 10.56
CA GLY A 21 4.02 3.89 11.20
C GLY A 21 4.33 2.41 11.30
N ASP A 22 3.36 1.50 11.18
CA ASP A 22 3.61 0.05 11.18
C ASP A 22 4.25 -0.40 9.86
N HIS A 23 3.89 0.26 8.74
CA HIS A 23 4.40 -0.07 7.41
C HIS A 23 5.48 0.88 6.88
N ILE A 24 5.67 2.04 7.50
CA ILE A 24 6.63 3.06 7.08
C ILE A 24 7.71 3.27 8.16
N PRO A 25 9.01 3.25 7.80
CA PRO A 25 10.09 3.59 8.72
C PRO A 25 10.26 5.11 8.89
N PRO A 26 10.76 5.60 10.05
CA PRO A 26 11.05 7.01 10.29
C PRO A 26 11.97 7.64 9.22
N SER A 27 12.86 6.84 8.63
CA SER A 27 13.76 7.28 7.53
C SER A 27 13.04 7.83 6.30
N SER A 28 11.74 7.52 6.12
CA SER A 28 10.93 8.07 5.03
C SER A 28 10.45 9.51 5.28
N ARG A 29 10.57 10.03 6.51
CA ARG A 29 10.06 11.34 6.91
C ARG A 29 10.50 12.50 6.01
N PRO A 30 11.77 12.62 5.58
CA PRO A 30 12.18 13.70 4.67
C PRO A 30 11.45 13.67 3.33
N SER A 31 11.22 12.48 2.78
CA SER A 31 10.48 12.31 1.52
C SER A 31 9.00 12.66 1.69
N ILE A 32 8.39 12.23 2.80
CA ILE A 32 7.01 12.58 3.15
C ILE A 32 6.85 14.10 3.28
N ALA A 33 7.77 14.76 3.99
CA ALA A 33 7.74 16.20 4.20
C ALA A 33 7.89 16.98 2.88
N LEU A 34 8.78 16.52 2.00
CA LEU A 34 8.96 17.12 0.67
C LEU A 34 7.68 17.04 -0.16
N GLU A 35 7.03 15.89 -0.18
CA GLU A 35 5.80 15.71 -0.95
C GLU A 35 4.62 16.50 -0.35
N ALA A 36 4.52 16.56 0.97
CA ALA A 36 3.53 17.38 1.65
C ALA A 36 3.69 18.87 1.30
N ALA A 37 4.93 19.36 1.26
CA ALA A 37 5.23 20.75 0.89
C ALA A 37 4.89 21.06 -0.57
N ARG A 38 4.91 20.08 -1.48
CA ARG A 38 4.47 20.24 -2.88
C ARG A 38 2.95 20.37 -2.98
N LEU A 39 2.21 19.65 -2.13
CA LEU A 39 0.75 19.74 -2.10
C LEU A 39 0.25 21.08 -1.54
N GLY A 40 0.97 21.68 -0.59
CA GLY A 40 0.58 22.93 0.03
C GLY A 40 1.23 23.21 1.38
N SER A 41 0.51 23.93 2.24
CA SER A 41 0.94 24.23 3.61
C SER A 41 0.52 23.10 4.54
N VAL A 42 1.49 22.46 5.21
CA VAL A 42 1.22 21.39 6.17
C VAL A 42 0.50 21.94 7.39
N ALA A 43 -0.73 21.50 7.59
CA ALA A 43 -1.58 21.87 8.72
C ALA A 43 -1.43 20.89 9.90
N SER A 44 -1.22 19.60 9.61
CA SER A 44 -1.02 18.57 10.62
C SER A 44 -0.21 17.41 10.07
N THR A 45 0.62 16.80 10.92
CA THR A 45 1.28 15.52 10.65
C THR A 45 0.92 14.55 11.76
N GLN A 46 0.30 13.44 11.41
CA GLN A 46 -0.20 12.43 12.34
C GLN A 46 0.43 11.07 12.04
N LEU A 47 0.77 10.32 13.09
CA LEU A 47 1.35 8.98 13.03
C LEU A 47 0.43 7.97 13.72
N PHE A 48 0.20 6.84 13.06
CA PHE A 48 -0.60 5.74 13.56
C PHE A 48 0.26 4.48 13.58
N CYS A 49 0.55 3.95 14.76
CA CYS A 49 1.31 2.71 14.90
C CYS A 49 1.19 2.09 16.29
N ASP A 50 1.62 0.84 16.41
CA ASP A 50 1.89 0.25 17.71
C ASP A 50 3.25 0.74 18.24
N LEU A 51 3.24 1.85 19.00
CA LEU A 51 4.43 2.37 19.67
C LEU A 51 5.16 1.37 20.59
N SER A 52 4.49 0.31 21.08
CA SER A 52 5.19 -0.73 21.85
C SER A 52 6.10 -1.59 20.97
N LEU A 53 5.79 -1.69 19.67
CA LEU A 53 6.58 -2.40 18.66
C LEU A 53 7.46 -1.45 17.84
N ARG A 54 7.10 -0.16 17.78
CA ARG A 54 7.72 0.87 16.96
C ARG A 54 8.24 2.04 17.81
N SER A 55 9.10 1.71 18.77
CA SER A 55 9.80 2.71 19.61
C SER A 55 10.78 3.57 18.82
N ASP A 56 11.14 3.18 17.60
CA ASP A 56 11.92 3.97 16.65
C ASP A 56 11.25 5.30 16.28
N TRP A 57 9.92 5.38 16.38
CA TRP A 57 9.18 6.63 16.20
C TRP A 57 9.14 7.52 17.45
N ALA A 58 9.53 7.02 18.62
CA ALA A 58 9.39 7.76 19.88
C ALA A 58 10.28 9.02 19.96
N ALA A 59 11.36 9.07 19.17
CA ALA A 59 12.27 10.22 19.12
C ALA A 59 11.81 11.32 18.15
N GLU A 60 10.78 11.07 17.34
CA GLU A 60 10.33 11.99 16.30
C GLU A 60 9.45 13.10 16.89
N THR A 61 9.88 14.36 16.73
CA THR A 61 9.15 15.52 17.26
C THR A 61 8.23 16.15 16.22
N GLY A 62 7.21 16.89 16.67
CA GLY A 62 6.29 17.63 15.80
C GLY A 62 5.30 16.74 15.02
N ILE A 63 5.05 15.52 15.52
CA ILE A 63 4.07 14.58 14.98
C ILE A 63 3.08 14.24 16.08
N ASP A 64 1.79 14.38 15.78
CA ASP A 64 0.74 13.90 16.66
C ASP A 64 0.61 12.38 16.52
N THR A 65 0.83 11.65 17.61
CA THR A 65 1.00 10.20 17.55
C THR A 65 -0.16 9.48 18.23
N THR A 66 -0.87 8.67 17.46
CA THR A 66 -1.96 7.81 17.94
C THR A 66 -1.45 6.38 18.10
N HIS A 67 -1.26 5.96 19.35
CA HIS A 67 -0.92 4.57 19.67
C HIS A 67 -2.08 3.62 19.32
N CYS A 68 -1.84 2.75 18.35
CA CYS A 68 -2.77 1.72 17.91
C CYS A 68 -2.21 0.36 18.30
N LYS A 69 -2.75 -0.27 19.36
CA LYS A 69 -2.28 -1.60 19.79
C LYS A 69 -2.41 -2.62 18.65
N GLY A 70 -1.27 -3.10 18.18
CA GLY A 70 -1.14 -4.12 17.17
C GLY A 70 -1.62 -5.45 17.75
N ARG A 71 -2.70 -5.97 17.17
CA ARG A 71 -3.03 -7.40 17.32
C ARG A 71 -2.91 -8.04 15.94
N PRO A 72 -2.25 -9.20 15.82
CA PRO A 72 -2.12 -9.88 14.54
C PRO A 72 -3.49 -9.99 13.82
N GLY A 73 -3.55 -9.50 12.59
CA GLY A 73 -4.76 -9.50 11.77
C GLY A 73 -5.82 -8.45 12.13
N LYS A 74 -5.49 -7.44 12.94
CA LYS A 74 -6.39 -6.30 13.21
C LYS A 74 -5.87 -5.02 12.54
N ASN A 75 -6.79 -4.30 11.89
CA ASN A 75 -6.49 -3.10 11.12
C ASN A 75 -6.76 -1.83 11.95
N SER A 76 -6.34 -1.82 13.22
CA SER A 76 -6.67 -0.70 14.13
C SER A 76 -6.02 0.61 13.69
N ALA A 77 -4.77 0.56 13.23
CA ALA A 77 -4.07 1.74 12.73
C ALA A 77 -4.77 2.32 11.49
N ASP A 78 -5.09 1.46 10.51
CA ASP A 78 -5.75 1.87 9.26
C ASP A 78 -7.13 2.49 9.50
N ILE A 79 -7.93 1.88 10.39
CA ILE A 79 -9.25 2.40 10.77
C ILE A 79 -9.12 3.76 11.46
N SER A 80 -8.21 3.89 12.43
CA SER A 80 -7.97 5.16 13.12
C SER A 80 -7.52 6.26 12.16
N LEU A 81 -6.61 5.93 11.24
CA LEU A 81 -6.13 6.84 10.20
C LEU A 81 -7.29 7.30 9.30
N CYS A 82 -8.13 6.37 8.85
CA CYS A 82 -9.29 6.69 8.02
C CYS A 82 -10.27 7.62 8.74
N ILE A 83 -10.55 7.36 10.02
CA ILE A 83 -11.44 8.19 10.84
C ILE A 83 -10.87 9.61 10.95
N ALA A 84 -9.59 9.75 11.28
CA ALA A 84 -8.94 11.05 11.43
C ALA A 84 -8.91 11.84 10.10
N ALA A 85 -8.65 11.17 8.97
CA ALA A 85 -8.70 11.80 7.65
C ALA A 85 -10.09 12.33 7.32
N LEU A 86 -11.14 11.53 7.54
CA LEU A 86 -12.52 11.93 7.28
C LEU A 86 -12.98 13.05 8.23
N ASP A 87 -12.59 13.02 9.50
CA ASP A 87 -12.91 14.08 10.46
C ASP A 87 -12.33 15.43 10.03
N LEU A 88 -11.05 15.48 9.63
CA LEU A 88 -10.44 16.71 9.12
C LEU A 88 -11.08 17.20 7.81
N ALA A 89 -11.46 16.28 6.92
CA ALA A 89 -12.10 16.61 5.66
C ALA A 89 -13.48 17.23 5.88
N TYR A 90 -14.33 16.58 6.69
CA TYR A 90 -15.70 17.03 6.92
C TYR A 90 -15.79 18.30 7.78
N ARG A 91 -14.81 18.54 8.67
CA ARG A 91 -14.69 19.81 9.38
C ARG A 91 -14.11 20.94 8.52
N GLY A 92 -13.66 20.64 7.30
CA GLY A 92 -13.02 21.62 6.41
C GLY A 92 -11.70 22.14 6.96
N LEU A 93 -11.01 21.36 7.79
CA LEU A 93 -9.72 21.72 8.41
C LEU A 93 -8.54 21.46 7.46
N ALA A 94 -8.69 20.50 6.54
CA ALA A 94 -7.73 20.19 5.49
C ALA A 94 -8.43 20.10 4.12
N THR A 95 -7.71 20.47 3.06
CA THR A 95 -8.17 20.38 1.67
C THR A 95 -7.29 19.47 0.81
N ALA A 96 -6.12 19.09 1.32
CA ALA A 96 -5.22 18.14 0.71
C ALA A 96 -4.77 17.09 1.74
N PHE A 97 -4.61 15.85 1.29
CA PHE A 97 -4.33 14.69 2.14
C PHE A 97 -3.15 13.90 1.56
N LEU A 98 -2.14 13.66 2.39
CA LEU A 98 -1.01 12.81 2.06
C LEU A 98 -1.03 11.59 2.96
N ILE A 99 -1.22 10.41 2.38
CA ILE A 99 -1.22 9.14 3.11
C ILE A 99 0.11 8.43 2.83
N ALA A 100 0.99 8.35 3.82
CA ALA A 100 2.21 7.57 3.73
C ALA A 100 1.93 6.15 4.24
N SER A 101 1.71 5.22 3.32
CA SER A 101 1.51 3.80 3.61
C SER A 101 1.91 2.94 2.42
N ASN A 102 2.36 1.71 2.69
CA ASN A 102 2.60 0.69 1.68
C ASN A 102 1.35 -0.15 1.38
N ASP A 103 0.28 -0.02 2.15
CA ASP A 103 -0.97 -0.78 1.94
C ASP A 103 -1.84 -0.15 0.84
N ARG A 104 -2.46 -0.97 -0.03
CA ARG A 104 -3.42 -0.50 -1.03
C ARG A 104 -4.82 -0.31 -0.47
N ASP A 105 -5.06 -0.71 0.77
CA ASP A 105 -6.39 -0.67 1.40
C ASP A 105 -6.93 0.77 1.62
N PHE A 106 -6.10 1.80 1.45
CA PHE A 106 -6.52 3.22 1.51
C PHE A 106 -7.13 3.78 0.22
N GLU A 107 -7.12 3.02 -0.88
CA GLU A 107 -7.69 3.45 -2.17
C GLU A 107 -9.18 3.92 -2.07
N PRO A 108 -10.08 3.24 -1.32
CA PRO A 108 -11.44 3.73 -1.11
C PRO A 108 -11.50 5.08 -0.38
N LEU A 109 -10.61 5.31 0.60
CA LEU A 109 -10.52 6.58 1.32
C LEU A 109 -10.11 7.71 0.38
N ILE A 110 -9.08 7.49 -0.45
CA ILE A 110 -8.58 8.46 -1.43
C ILE A 110 -9.69 8.83 -2.42
N ARG A 111 -10.38 7.83 -2.98
CA ARG A 111 -11.51 8.05 -3.90
C ARG A 111 -12.64 8.84 -3.24
N HIS A 112 -12.95 8.55 -1.97
CA HIS A 112 -13.97 9.29 -1.24
C HIS A 112 -13.57 10.75 -0.99
N LEU A 113 -12.32 11.01 -0.59
CA LEU A 113 -11.78 12.37 -0.41
C LEU A 113 -11.85 13.18 -1.72
N HIS A 114 -11.47 12.57 -2.85
CA HIS A 114 -11.64 13.19 -4.17
C HIS A 114 -13.10 13.52 -4.48
N ARG A 115 -14.02 12.59 -4.19
CA ARG A 115 -15.46 12.79 -4.44
C ARG A 115 -16.06 13.96 -3.67
N ILE A 116 -15.51 14.29 -2.50
CA ILE A 116 -15.95 15.44 -1.68
C ILE A 116 -15.15 16.73 -1.97
N GLY A 117 -14.31 16.74 -3.01
CA GLY A 117 -13.59 17.92 -3.47
C GLY A 117 -12.25 18.18 -2.78
N CYS A 118 -11.73 17.23 -2.00
CA CYS A 118 -10.37 17.30 -1.48
C CYS A 118 -9.37 16.71 -2.48
N THR A 119 -8.08 17.06 -2.37
CA THR A 119 -6.99 16.36 -3.07
C THR A 119 -6.44 15.28 -2.14
N ALA A 120 -6.23 14.06 -2.62
CA ALA A 120 -5.65 12.99 -1.80
C ALA A 120 -4.66 12.16 -2.61
N ILE A 121 -3.46 11.97 -2.07
CA ILE A 121 -2.46 11.10 -2.67
C ILE A 121 -1.89 10.14 -1.63
N GLN A 122 -1.42 9.01 -2.12
CA GLN A 122 -0.71 8.04 -1.30
C GLN A 122 0.73 7.91 -1.78
N ILE A 123 1.67 7.92 -0.83
CA ILE A 123 3.08 7.65 -1.07
C ILE A 123 3.53 6.39 -0.35
N ARG A 124 4.50 5.72 -0.96
CA ARG A 124 5.12 4.50 -0.44
C ARG A 124 6.50 4.85 0.10
N SER A 125 7.01 4.06 1.04
CA SER A 125 8.39 4.23 1.48
C SER A 125 9.33 3.98 0.30
N GLN A 126 10.10 5.00 -0.10
CA GLN A 126 11.21 4.77 -1.02
C GLN A 126 12.38 4.18 -0.23
N PRO A 127 13.03 3.11 -0.71
CA PRO A 127 14.29 2.68 -0.13
C PRO A 127 15.31 3.83 -0.27
N ALA A 128 16.15 4.02 0.74
CA ALA A 128 17.07 5.16 0.89
C ALA A 128 18.16 5.31 -0.20
N THR A 129 18.06 4.60 -1.32
CA THR A 129 19.03 4.59 -2.43
C THR A 129 18.52 5.36 -3.65
N SER A 130 18.02 6.58 -3.45
CA SER A 130 17.71 7.49 -4.57
C SER A 130 18.08 8.92 -4.22
N THR A 131 19.37 9.12 -3.94
CA THR A 131 20.00 10.42 -4.16
C THR A 131 20.37 10.52 -5.63
N GLU A 132 19.49 11.07 -6.47
CA GLU A 132 19.97 11.85 -7.61
C GLU A 132 18.94 12.88 -8.08
N ALA A 133 19.30 14.13 -7.77
CA ALA A 133 19.19 15.34 -8.58
C ALA A 133 17.95 15.56 -9.47
N ALA A 134 17.28 16.67 -9.18
CA ALA A 134 16.51 17.43 -10.15
C ALA A 134 17.25 17.62 -11.48
N LYS A 135 16.58 17.38 -12.61
CA LYS A 135 16.71 18.15 -13.85
C LYS A 135 15.53 17.87 -14.79
N THR A 136 14.76 18.95 -15.00
CA THR A 136 14.20 19.42 -16.28
C THR A 136 13.21 18.54 -17.04
N MET A 137 12.02 19.10 -17.30
CA MET A 137 11.12 18.63 -18.36
C MET A 137 11.82 18.61 -19.73
N PRO A 138 11.33 17.77 -20.66
CA PRO A 138 10.60 18.34 -21.77
C PRO A 138 9.29 17.62 -22.10
N ALA A 139 8.41 18.36 -22.77
CA ALA A 139 7.11 17.94 -23.28
C ALA A 139 7.25 17.08 -24.57
N PRO A 140 6.14 16.64 -25.18
CA PRO A 140 5.86 15.24 -25.49
C PRO A 140 6.43 14.81 -26.85
N GLN A 141 7.05 13.62 -26.89
CA GLN A 141 7.27 12.93 -28.16
C GLN A 141 6.51 11.61 -28.16
N SER A 142 5.60 11.52 -29.12
CA SER A 142 4.89 10.32 -29.52
C SER A 142 5.88 9.20 -29.81
N ALA A 143 5.79 8.11 -29.06
CA ALA A 143 6.31 6.81 -29.44
C ALA A 143 5.23 5.76 -29.14
N SER A 144 4.93 4.97 -30.16
CA SER A 144 3.92 3.91 -30.23
C SER A 144 3.96 2.91 -29.05
N PRO A 145 2.86 2.19 -28.76
CA PRO A 145 2.67 1.48 -27.50
C PRO A 145 3.54 0.22 -27.42
N PRO A 146 4.21 -0.05 -26.28
CA PRO A 146 4.71 -1.38 -26.02
C PRO A 146 3.53 -2.26 -25.56
N ALA A 147 3.31 -3.34 -26.31
CA ALA A 147 2.50 -4.48 -25.89
C ALA A 147 3.05 -5.09 -24.57
N PRO A 148 2.21 -5.82 -23.82
CA PRO A 148 2.18 -5.76 -22.35
C PRO A 148 3.29 -6.55 -21.65
N ALA A 149 3.92 -5.91 -20.67
CA ALA A 149 4.86 -6.48 -19.72
C ALA A 149 4.17 -7.36 -18.66
N LEU A 150 3.63 -8.51 -19.05
CA LEU A 150 2.95 -9.46 -18.15
C LEU A 150 3.76 -10.71 -17.77
N ALA A 151 5.03 -10.83 -18.19
CA ALA A 151 5.78 -12.09 -18.03
C ALA A 151 6.77 -12.14 -16.84
N ALA A 152 7.14 -11.02 -16.22
CA ALA A 152 8.27 -11.00 -15.28
C ALA A 152 7.97 -11.52 -13.85
N ASP A 153 6.70 -11.56 -13.41
CA ASP A 153 6.34 -11.92 -12.02
C ASP A 153 5.92 -13.40 -11.84
N SER A 154 5.68 -14.12 -12.94
CA SER A 154 5.20 -15.52 -12.91
C SER A 154 6.27 -16.51 -12.43
N GLY A 155 7.55 -16.23 -12.69
CA GLY A 155 8.67 -17.10 -12.28
C GLY A 155 8.91 -17.10 -10.77
N SER A 156 8.84 -15.93 -10.13
CA SER A 156 8.99 -15.77 -8.67
C SER A 156 7.85 -16.42 -7.90
N LEU A 157 6.63 -16.31 -8.40
CA LEU A 157 5.45 -16.95 -7.81
C LEU A 157 5.52 -18.47 -7.88
N LEU A 158 5.88 -19.02 -9.05
CA LEU A 158 5.98 -20.46 -9.24
C LEU A 158 6.98 -21.09 -8.28
N GLU A 159 8.17 -20.49 -8.16
CA GLU A 159 9.21 -20.97 -7.24
C GLU A 159 8.77 -20.92 -5.77
N LYS A 160 8.08 -19.86 -5.35
CA LYS A 160 7.52 -19.75 -3.99
C LYS A 160 6.48 -20.83 -3.70
N VAL A 161 5.58 -21.11 -4.65
CA VAL A 161 4.58 -22.18 -4.51
C VAL A 161 5.26 -23.55 -4.45
N ARG A 162 6.27 -23.81 -5.29
CA ARG A 162 7.04 -25.06 -5.26
C ARG A 162 7.77 -25.22 -3.93
N ALA A 163 8.42 -24.17 -3.44
CA ALA A 163 9.11 -24.16 -2.16
C ALA A 163 8.14 -24.42 -1.00
N ALA A 164 6.95 -23.81 -1.01
CA ALA A 164 5.92 -24.04 0.00
C ALA A 164 5.44 -25.49 0.02
N ILE A 165 5.17 -26.09 -1.15
CA ILE A 165 4.76 -27.49 -1.25
C ILE A 165 5.89 -28.44 -0.83
N LYS A 166 7.16 -28.14 -1.15
CA LYS A 166 8.30 -28.96 -0.74
C LYS A 166 8.60 -28.86 0.75
N ALA A 167 8.43 -27.69 1.34
CA ALA A 167 8.72 -27.46 2.76
C ALA A 167 7.60 -27.96 3.70
N HIS A 168 6.35 -27.99 3.23
CA HIS A 168 5.17 -28.28 4.07
C HIS A 168 4.31 -29.44 3.56
N GLY A 169 4.62 -30.00 2.39
CA GLY A 169 3.94 -31.16 1.83
C GLY A 169 4.65 -32.46 2.23
N GLY A 170 3.91 -33.38 2.84
CA GLY A 170 4.37 -34.75 3.06
C GLY A 170 4.31 -35.59 1.77
N PRO A 171 4.39 -36.95 1.86
CA PRO A 171 4.30 -37.83 0.70
C PRO A 171 3.01 -37.65 -0.13
N ASP A 172 1.94 -37.15 0.51
CA ASP A 172 0.64 -36.91 -0.12
C ASP A 172 0.42 -35.47 -0.62
N GLY A 173 1.43 -34.60 -0.52
CA GLY A 173 1.33 -33.17 -0.84
C GLY A 173 0.72 -32.32 0.28
N ILE A 174 0.26 -31.11 -0.08
CA ILE A 174 -0.33 -30.13 0.84
C ILE A 174 -1.78 -29.83 0.44
N THR A 175 -2.65 -29.53 1.41
CA THR A 175 -4.01 -29.08 1.09
C THR A 175 -3.98 -27.73 0.36
N ILE A 176 -4.82 -27.58 -0.67
CA ILE A 176 -4.91 -26.32 -1.45
C ILE A 176 -5.30 -25.15 -0.54
N ALA A 177 -6.09 -25.40 0.51
CA ALA A 177 -6.46 -24.41 1.51
C ALA A 177 -5.26 -23.89 2.35
N ALA A 178 -4.25 -24.73 2.59
CA ALA A 178 -3.07 -24.34 3.36
C ALA A 178 -2.05 -23.49 2.57
N LEU A 179 -2.14 -23.46 1.23
CA LEU A 179 -1.28 -22.59 0.41
C LEU A 179 -1.50 -21.11 0.72
N ASN A 180 -2.75 -20.71 0.96
CA ASN A 180 -3.08 -19.30 1.18
C ASN A 180 -2.36 -18.70 2.40
N PRO A 181 -2.47 -19.27 3.62
CA PRO A 181 -1.76 -18.74 4.79
C PRO A 181 -0.24 -18.91 4.74
N LEU A 182 0.29 -19.85 3.95
CA LEU A 182 1.74 -20.03 3.78
C LEU A 182 2.34 -18.98 2.85
N LEU A 183 1.66 -18.71 1.73
CA LEU A 183 2.14 -17.80 0.71
C LEU A 183 1.87 -16.34 1.07
N HIS A 184 0.83 -16.07 1.86
CA HIS A 184 0.61 -14.74 2.46
C HIS A 184 1.80 -14.30 3.34
N ARG A 185 2.42 -15.22 4.09
CA ARG A 185 3.63 -14.92 4.89
C ARG A 185 4.85 -14.55 4.03
N GLN A 186 4.84 -14.93 2.75
CA GLN A 186 5.88 -14.61 1.77
C GLN A 186 5.48 -13.44 0.85
N GLY A 187 4.45 -12.69 1.23
CA GLY A 187 3.92 -11.54 0.48
C GLY A 187 3.16 -11.92 -0.80
N VAL A 188 2.91 -13.21 -1.04
CA VAL A 188 2.19 -13.70 -2.20
C VAL A 188 0.69 -13.71 -1.91
N ARG A 189 -0.06 -12.99 -2.73
CA ARG A 189 -1.52 -12.91 -2.65
C ARG A 189 -2.15 -13.45 -3.92
N ILE A 190 -2.96 -14.51 -3.81
CA ILE A 190 -3.66 -15.10 -4.95
C ILE A 190 -4.70 -14.17 -5.57
N SER A 191 -5.16 -13.17 -4.81
CA SER A 191 -6.06 -12.11 -5.27
C SER A 191 -5.44 -11.20 -6.32
N LEU A 192 -4.10 -11.13 -6.39
CA LEU A 192 -3.35 -10.39 -7.40
C LEU A 192 -3.15 -11.20 -8.69
N GLN A 193 -3.51 -12.48 -8.69
CA GLN A 193 -3.40 -13.34 -9.87
C GLN A 193 -4.70 -13.33 -10.70
N PRO A 194 -4.61 -13.49 -12.03
CA PRO A 194 -5.78 -13.49 -12.92
C PRO A 194 -6.90 -14.45 -12.48
N GLU A 195 -6.51 -15.59 -11.92
CA GLU A 195 -7.39 -16.70 -11.60
C GLU A 195 -8.10 -16.54 -10.24
N LYS A 196 -7.61 -15.63 -9.37
CA LYS A 196 -8.13 -15.28 -8.04
C LYS A 196 -8.39 -16.46 -7.09
N SER A 197 -7.92 -17.65 -7.45
CA SER A 197 -8.16 -18.91 -6.73
C SER A 197 -6.97 -19.83 -6.93
N TRP A 198 -6.44 -20.36 -5.82
CA TRP A 198 -5.30 -21.29 -5.85
C TRP A 198 -5.58 -22.51 -6.71
N ARG A 199 -6.80 -23.04 -6.64
CA ARG A 199 -7.20 -24.20 -7.45
C ARG A 199 -7.09 -23.90 -8.95
N LYS A 200 -7.67 -22.78 -9.42
CA LYS A 200 -7.64 -22.40 -10.83
C LYS A 200 -6.21 -22.09 -11.30
N TRP A 201 -5.43 -21.41 -10.47
CA TRP A 201 -4.03 -21.08 -10.77
C TRP A 201 -3.15 -22.32 -10.92
N LEU A 202 -3.34 -23.32 -10.05
CA LEU A 202 -2.64 -24.61 -10.12
C LEU A 202 -3.11 -25.45 -11.32
N GLN A 203 -4.42 -25.49 -11.59
CA GLN A 203 -4.99 -26.20 -12.73
C GLN A 203 -4.57 -25.61 -14.08
N ALA A 204 -4.29 -24.31 -14.14
CA ALA A 204 -3.72 -23.66 -15.32
C ALA A 204 -2.26 -24.08 -15.59
N ARG A 205 -1.62 -24.81 -14.66
CA ARG A 205 -0.20 -25.21 -14.71
C ARG A 205 -0.02 -26.71 -14.43
N PRO A 206 -0.65 -27.59 -15.22
CA PRO A 206 -0.66 -29.04 -14.98
C PRO A 206 0.74 -29.67 -15.12
N GLN A 207 1.66 -29.02 -15.84
CA GLN A 207 3.05 -29.45 -15.99
C GLN A 207 3.89 -29.32 -14.70
N HIS A 208 3.41 -28.59 -13.69
CA HIS A 208 4.11 -28.39 -12.42
C HIS A 208 3.36 -28.99 -11.22
N PHE A 209 2.03 -29.07 -11.31
CA PHE A 209 1.19 -29.43 -10.17
C PHE A 209 0.10 -30.45 -10.55
N THR A 210 -0.10 -31.45 -9.70
CA THR A 210 -1.25 -32.36 -9.74
C THR A 210 -2.21 -32.00 -8.60
N CYS A 211 -3.48 -31.76 -8.93
CA CYS A 211 -4.51 -31.40 -7.96
C CYS A 211 -5.56 -32.51 -7.83
N ASP A 212 -5.98 -32.80 -6.60
CA ASP A 212 -7.06 -33.75 -6.33
C ASP A 212 -8.44 -33.23 -6.78
N PRO A 213 -9.44 -34.14 -6.91
CA PRO A 213 -10.84 -33.78 -7.13
C PRO A 213 -11.37 -32.74 -6.11
N LYS A 214 -12.48 -32.07 -6.46
CA LYS A 214 -13.03 -30.98 -5.66
C LYS A 214 -13.56 -31.52 -4.33
N GLY A 215 -12.99 -31.07 -3.22
CA GLY A 215 -13.39 -31.46 -1.88
C GLY A 215 -12.66 -30.67 -0.79
N PRO A 216 -13.14 -30.72 0.47
CA PRO A 216 -12.54 -29.99 1.60
C PRO A 216 -11.12 -30.46 1.95
N GLN A 217 -10.75 -31.66 1.51
CA GLN A 217 -9.40 -32.26 1.67
C GLN A 217 -8.59 -32.24 0.37
N SER A 218 -8.96 -31.42 -0.62
CA SER A 218 -8.27 -31.38 -1.92
C SER A 218 -6.81 -30.95 -1.75
N ARG A 219 -5.88 -31.82 -2.17
CA ARG A 219 -4.43 -31.58 -2.08
C ARG A 219 -3.82 -31.25 -3.42
N VAL A 220 -2.66 -30.61 -3.37
CA VAL A 220 -1.77 -30.37 -4.50
C VAL A 220 -0.43 -31.05 -4.25
N ARG A 221 0.10 -31.67 -5.30
CA ARG A 221 1.41 -32.33 -5.35
C ARG A 221 2.23 -31.73 -6.47
N LEU A 222 3.56 -31.74 -6.30
CA LEU A 222 4.48 -31.42 -7.39
C LEU A 222 4.51 -32.59 -8.36
N VAL A 223 4.41 -32.28 -9.66
CA VAL A 223 4.68 -33.25 -10.71
C VAL A 223 6.18 -33.52 -10.71
N ARG A 224 6.57 -34.80 -10.71
CA ARG A 224 7.98 -35.24 -10.78
C ARG A 224 8.52 -35.08 -12.19
#